data_AF-A0AAX4HNK1-F1
#
_entry.id   AF-A0AAX4HNK1-F1
#
_cell.length_a   1.000
_cell.length_b   1.000
_cell.length_c   1.000
_cell.angle_alpha   90.00
_cell.angle_beta   90.00
_cell.angle_gamma   90.00
#
_symmetry.space_group_name_H-M   'P 1'
#
loop_
_entity.id
_entity.type
_entity.pdbx_description
1 polymer ?
#
loop_
_entity_poly.entity_id
_entity_poly.type
_entity_poly.pdbx_seq_one_letter_code
_entity_poly.pdbx_strand_id
1 'polypeptide(L)'
;MLKFLLPFLGLLFSLSSFAFSLSKTVYNNADLAFIKHEGNGAFDSYLSMDVRYAPVKELFKSVVKSERKELKTRGEAHITVITPVEYFEVLKSKVSMKEINEIAVKSSIQSSTFKVICLGKGALKNDETYFIVVNSMDLLQIRKKVQKLFETRGGTQGSFMAEHFFPHITLGFTTRDLHEADGVIKNDKSCMADIDIL
;
A
#
# COMPACT_ATOMS: atom_id res chain seq x y z
N MET A 1 20.68 -40.87 53.46
CA MET A 1 20.73 -39.57 52.75
C MET A 1 21.06 -39.85 51.29
N LEU A 2 20.09 -39.82 50.39
CA LEU A 2 20.30 -40.04 48.96
C LEU A 2 19.86 -38.77 48.22
N LYS A 3 20.84 -37.97 47.78
CA LYS A 3 20.60 -36.76 46.97
C LYS A 3 20.33 -37.18 45.53
N PHE A 4 19.07 -37.14 45.11
CA PHE A 4 18.72 -37.23 43.69
C PHE A 4 19.02 -35.87 43.02
N LEU A 5 20.04 -35.86 42.15
CA LEU A 5 20.25 -34.80 41.16
C LEU A 5 19.26 -35.07 40.00
N LEU A 6 18.24 -34.24 39.84
CA LEU A 6 17.46 -34.21 38.60
C LEU A 6 18.17 -33.29 37.59
N PRO A 7 18.38 -33.72 36.33
CA PRO A 7 18.96 -32.88 35.30
C PRO A 7 17.91 -31.86 34.84
N PHE A 8 18.30 -30.59 34.88
CA PHE A 8 17.51 -29.47 34.34
C PHE A 8 17.59 -29.56 32.80
N LEU A 9 16.62 -30.21 32.19
CA LEU A 9 16.49 -30.29 30.73
C LEU A 9 15.97 -28.94 30.23
N GLY A 10 16.88 -28.03 29.90
CA GLY A 10 16.54 -26.75 29.30
C GLY A 10 15.96 -26.95 27.90
N LEU A 11 14.64 -26.83 27.75
CA LEU A 11 14.00 -26.68 26.45
C LEU A 11 14.47 -25.36 25.82
N LEU A 12 15.38 -25.45 24.84
CA LEU A 12 15.66 -24.36 23.91
C LEU A 12 14.43 -24.20 23.00
N PHE A 13 13.52 -23.31 23.36
CA PHE A 13 12.48 -22.85 22.45
C PHE A 13 13.15 -22.01 21.35
N SER A 14 13.35 -22.62 20.17
CA SER A 14 13.66 -21.87 18.97
C SER A 14 12.44 -21.02 18.62
N LEU A 15 12.51 -19.72 18.91
CA LEU A 15 11.56 -18.74 18.41
C LEU A 15 11.78 -18.66 16.89
N SER A 16 11.01 -19.43 16.14
CA SER A 16 10.95 -19.30 14.68
C SER A 16 10.43 -17.90 14.36
N SER A 17 11.32 -16.98 13.99
CA SER A 17 10.89 -15.74 13.34
C SER A 17 10.23 -16.11 12.01
N PHE A 18 9.04 -15.56 11.76
CA PHE A 18 8.44 -15.68 10.43
C PHE A 18 9.24 -14.81 9.47
N ALA A 19 9.83 -15.43 8.45
CA ALA A 19 10.42 -14.70 7.34
C ALA A 19 9.33 -14.35 6.33
N PHE A 20 9.21 -13.07 6.00
CA PHE A 20 8.30 -12.59 4.95
C PHE A 20 9.11 -12.37 3.69
N SER A 21 8.68 -13.00 2.60
CA SER A 21 9.35 -12.86 1.30
C SER A 21 8.39 -12.38 0.23
N LEU A 22 8.96 -11.66 -0.74
CA LEU A 22 8.24 -11.12 -1.87
C LEU A 22 9.08 -11.32 -3.13
N SER A 23 8.50 -11.99 -4.13
CA SER A 23 9.20 -12.22 -5.40
C SER A 23 9.48 -10.90 -6.11
N LYS A 24 10.68 -10.77 -6.72
CA LYS A 24 11.07 -9.66 -7.60
C LYS A 24 10.10 -9.41 -8.76
N THR A 25 9.30 -10.40 -9.12
CA THR A 25 8.25 -10.24 -10.15
C THR A 25 7.21 -9.17 -9.79
N VAL A 26 7.12 -8.75 -8.52
CA VAL A 26 6.30 -7.62 -8.08
C VAL A 26 6.68 -6.30 -8.77
N TYR A 27 7.91 -6.17 -9.27
CA TYR A 27 8.38 -4.98 -9.99
C TYR A 27 8.08 -5.02 -11.50
N ASN A 28 7.62 -6.15 -12.04
CA ASN A 28 7.44 -6.35 -13.48
C ASN A 28 6.01 -5.98 -13.89
N ASN A 29 5.67 -4.69 -13.92
CA ASN A 29 4.29 -4.23 -14.16
C ASN A 29 4.07 -3.53 -15.52
N ALA A 30 5.13 -3.30 -16.30
CA ALA A 30 5.07 -2.50 -17.53
C ALA A 30 4.14 -3.09 -18.61
N ASP A 31 3.88 -4.39 -18.59
CA ASP A 31 2.95 -5.09 -19.49
C ASP A 31 1.51 -5.14 -18.99
N LEU A 32 1.25 -4.70 -17.75
CA LEU A 32 -0.12 -4.58 -17.25
C LEU A 32 -0.82 -3.42 -17.94
N ALA A 33 -2.07 -3.63 -18.35
CA ALA A 33 -2.90 -2.55 -18.87
C ALA A 33 -3.10 -1.48 -17.80
N PHE A 34 -3.09 -0.20 -18.19
CA PHE A 34 -3.51 0.86 -17.29
C PHE A 34 -5.04 0.91 -17.21
N ILE A 35 -5.58 0.72 -16.01
CA ILE A 35 -7.02 0.77 -15.74
C ILE A 35 -7.40 2.19 -15.32
N LYS A 36 -8.40 2.76 -16.00
CA LYS A 36 -8.96 4.06 -15.65
C LYS A 36 -10.11 3.87 -14.66
N HIS A 37 -9.98 4.44 -13.47
CA HIS A 37 -11.05 4.47 -12.48
C HIS A 37 -11.76 5.82 -12.56
N GLU A 38 -12.86 5.85 -13.32
CA GLU A 38 -13.67 7.04 -13.56
C GLU A 38 -15.14 6.67 -13.33
N GLY A 39 -15.81 7.40 -12.43
CA GLY A 39 -17.22 7.18 -12.13
C GLY A 39 -17.85 8.37 -11.43
N ASN A 40 -19.17 8.30 -11.26
CA ASN A 40 -19.97 9.43 -10.75
C ASN A 40 -20.00 9.51 -9.22
N GLY A 41 -19.79 8.40 -8.52
CA GLY A 41 -19.76 8.33 -7.07
C GLY A 41 -18.48 8.90 -6.46
N ALA A 42 -18.56 9.27 -5.17
CA ALA A 42 -17.44 9.85 -4.44
C ALA A 42 -16.24 8.92 -4.28
N PHE A 43 -16.45 7.61 -4.42
CA PHE A 43 -15.43 6.57 -4.28
C PHE A 43 -15.07 5.87 -5.59
N ASP A 44 -15.68 6.28 -6.71
CA ASP A 44 -15.53 5.59 -8.00
C ASP A 44 -14.33 6.12 -8.83
N SER A 45 -13.82 7.30 -8.46
CA SER A 45 -12.79 8.01 -9.21
C SER A 45 -11.50 8.11 -8.41
N TYR A 46 -10.43 7.51 -8.90
CA TYR A 46 -9.10 7.54 -8.28
C TYR A 46 -8.01 7.21 -9.31
N LEU A 47 -6.76 7.46 -8.95
CA LEU A 47 -5.61 7.05 -9.77
C LEU A 47 -4.81 5.99 -9.04
N SER A 48 -4.49 4.90 -9.72
CA SER A 48 -3.64 3.82 -9.21
C SER A 48 -2.61 3.37 -10.23
N MET A 49 -1.51 2.81 -9.74
CA MET A 49 -0.61 1.96 -10.50
C MET A 49 -0.90 0.51 -10.10
N ASP A 50 -1.27 -0.33 -11.06
CA ASP A 50 -1.52 -1.74 -10.75
C ASP A 50 -0.21 -2.50 -10.59
N VAL A 51 -0.22 -3.47 -9.70
CA VAL A 51 0.91 -4.33 -9.38
C VAL A 51 0.48 -5.78 -9.53
N ARG A 52 1.38 -6.64 -10.02
CA ARG A 52 1.08 -8.07 -10.13
C ARG A 52 0.61 -8.65 -8.81
N TYR A 53 -0.62 -9.16 -8.79
CA TYR A 53 -1.23 -9.68 -7.58
C TYR A 53 -0.60 -11.00 -7.12
N ALA A 54 -0.11 -11.85 -8.03
CA ALA A 54 0.45 -13.17 -7.69
C ALA A 54 1.53 -13.13 -6.58
N PRO A 55 2.62 -12.33 -6.69
CA PRO A 55 3.61 -12.23 -5.61
C PRO A 55 3.02 -11.67 -4.30
N VAL A 56 2.10 -10.71 -4.40
CA VAL A 56 1.43 -10.09 -3.24
C VAL A 56 0.54 -11.11 -2.51
N LYS A 57 -0.15 -11.98 -3.26
CA LYS A 57 -0.99 -13.05 -2.73
C LYS A 57 -0.18 -14.08 -1.93
N GLU A 58 1.03 -14.43 -2.38
CA GLU A 58 1.88 -15.35 -1.62
C GLU A 58 2.37 -14.72 -0.31
N LEU A 59 2.76 -13.44 -0.31
CA LEU A 59 3.08 -12.71 0.91
C LEU A 59 1.87 -12.64 1.86
N PHE A 60 0.67 -12.37 1.34
CA PHE A 60 -0.57 -12.36 2.11
C PHE A 60 -0.82 -13.70 2.85
N LYS A 61 -0.58 -14.85 2.20
CA LYS A 61 -0.69 -16.16 2.87
C LYS A 61 0.27 -16.30 4.05
N SER A 62 1.50 -15.81 3.91
CA SER A 62 2.49 -15.79 4.99
C SER A 62 2.04 -14.91 6.16
N VAL A 63 1.43 -13.75 5.88
CA VAL A 63 0.85 -12.87 6.91
C VAL A 63 -0.29 -13.56 7.64
N VAL A 64 -1.24 -14.15 6.94
CA VAL A 64 -2.36 -14.92 7.53
C VAL A 64 -1.85 -16.02 8.47
N LYS A 65 -0.83 -16.77 8.03
CA LYS A 65 -0.22 -17.84 8.82
C LYS A 65 0.49 -17.30 10.06
N SER A 66 1.20 -16.17 9.94
CA SER A 66 1.95 -15.55 11.03
C SER A 66 1.03 -14.96 12.09
N GLU A 67 0.02 -14.20 11.68
CA GLU A 67 -0.93 -13.55 12.58
C GLU A 67 -1.94 -14.51 13.20
N ARG A 68 -2.09 -15.73 12.62
CA ARG A 68 -3.08 -16.74 13.02
C ARG A 68 -4.50 -16.18 13.05
N LYS A 69 -4.80 -15.33 12.06
CA LYS A 69 -6.09 -14.66 11.89
C LYS A 69 -6.60 -14.87 10.48
N GLU A 70 -7.92 -14.96 10.35
CA GLU A 70 -8.55 -14.85 9.06
C GLU A 70 -8.53 -13.39 8.62
N LEU A 71 -8.00 -13.15 7.42
CA LEU A 71 -7.95 -11.84 6.80
C LEU A 71 -8.71 -11.90 5.48
N LYS A 72 -9.45 -10.84 5.19
CA LYS A 72 -10.01 -10.55 3.88
C LYS A 72 -8.94 -9.90 3.01
N THR A 73 -9.07 -10.07 1.71
CA THR A 73 -8.23 -9.42 0.71
C THR A 73 -9.10 -8.91 -0.43
N ARG A 74 -8.60 -7.94 -1.18
CA ARG A 74 -9.30 -7.37 -2.34
C ARG A 74 -9.23 -8.27 -3.58
N GLY A 75 -8.30 -9.23 -3.60
CA GLY A 75 -8.07 -10.06 -4.78
C GLY A 75 -7.28 -9.37 -5.90
N GLU A 76 -6.72 -8.19 -5.61
CA GLU A 76 -5.98 -7.32 -6.51
C GLU A 76 -4.90 -6.55 -5.73
N ALA A 77 -3.95 -5.95 -6.45
CA ALA A 77 -2.87 -5.19 -5.85
C ALA A 77 -2.57 -3.95 -6.69
N HIS A 78 -2.51 -2.79 -6.03
CA HIS A 78 -2.14 -1.53 -6.64
C HIS A 78 -1.53 -0.59 -5.61
N ILE A 79 -0.88 0.46 -6.11
CA ILE A 79 -0.47 1.63 -5.33
C ILE A 79 -1.42 2.76 -5.70
N THR A 80 -2.23 3.23 -4.75
CA THR A 80 -3.10 4.39 -4.97
C THR A 80 -2.23 5.64 -5.05
N VAL A 81 -2.29 6.35 -6.18
CA VAL A 81 -1.54 7.58 -6.46
C VAL A 81 -2.35 8.82 -6.14
N ILE A 82 -3.66 8.81 -6.39
CA ILE A 82 -4.62 9.82 -5.97
C ILE A 82 -5.82 9.09 -5.40
N THR A 83 -6.14 9.36 -4.14
CA THR A 83 -7.27 8.74 -3.45
C THR A 83 -8.61 9.32 -3.93
N PRO A 84 -9.72 8.60 -3.74
CA PRO A 84 -11.04 9.15 -4.07
C PRO A 84 -11.36 10.44 -3.30
N VAL A 85 -10.95 10.53 -2.03
CA VAL A 85 -11.17 11.73 -1.20
C VAL A 85 -10.39 12.92 -1.73
N GLU A 86 -9.09 12.75 -2.06
CA GLU A 86 -8.29 13.81 -2.67
C GLU A 86 -8.89 14.29 -4.00
N TYR A 87 -9.36 13.36 -4.83
CA TYR A 87 -10.00 13.74 -6.08
C TYR A 87 -11.31 14.50 -5.83
N PHE A 88 -12.24 13.87 -5.11
CA PHE A 88 -13.61 14.36 -5.01
C PHE A 88 -13.72 15.67 -4.23
N GLU A 89 -13.01 15.79 -3.10
CA GLU A 89 -13.12 16.95 -2.22
C GLU A 89 -12.21 18.11 -2.63
N VAL A 90 -11.10 17.83 -3.34
CA VAL A 90 -10.10 18.86 -3.67
C VAL A 90 -9.99 19.07 -5.17
N LEU A 91 -9.58 18.06 -5.93
CA LEU A 91 -9.15 18.23 -7.32
C LEU A 91 -10.32 18.45 -8.29
N LYS A 92 -11.46 17.77 -8.08
CA LYS A 92 -12.58 17.65 -9.01
C LYS A 92 -13.16 18.99 -9.46
N SER A 93 -13.06 20.03 -8.63
CA SER A 93 -13.53 21.38 -8.95
C SER A 93 -12.70 22.09 -10.04
N LYS A 94 -11.47 21.63 -10.31
CA LYS A 94 -10.51 22.27 -11.22
C LYS A 94 -9.87 21.33 -12.23
N VAL A 95 -9.78 20.04 -11.91
CA VAL A 95 -9.10 19.02 -12.72
C VAL A 95 -9.99 17.79 -12.82
N SER A 96 -10.21 17.32 -14.04
CA SER A 96 -10.98 16.10 -14.30
C SER A 96 -10.14 14.83 -14.15
N MET A 97 -10.77 13.68 -13.84
CA MET A 97 -10.07 12.39 -13.89
C MET A 97 -9.49 12.07 -15.27
N LYS A 98 -10.12 12.55 -16.35
CA LYS A 98 -9.58 12.40 -17.70
C LYS A 98 -8.20 13.05 -17.83
N GLU A 99 -8.04 14.29 -17.34
CA GLU A 99 -6.75 14.99 -17.36
C GLU A 99 -5.71 14.30 -16.46
N ILE A 100 -6.14 13.80 -15.29
CA ILE A 100 -5.28 13.01 -14.38
C ILE A 100 -4.79 11.72 -15.07
N ASN A 101 -5.69 11.01 -15.73
CA ASN A 101 -5.37 9.78 -16.47
C ASN A 101 -4.46 10.07 -17.68
N GLU A 102 -4.65 11.20 -18.37
CA GLU A 102 -3.73 11.65 -19.42
C GLU A 102 -2.32 11.93 -18.88
N ILE A 103 -2.20 12.57 -17.71
CA ILE A 103 -0.90 12.76 -17.04
C ILE A 103 -0.26 11.41 -16.71
N ALA A 104 -1.03 10.46 -16.18
CA ALA A 104 -0.55 9.14 -15.80
C ALA A 104 -0.04 8.34 -17.01
N VAL A 105 -0.81 8.30 -18.11
CA VAL A 105 -0.42 7.65 -19.36
C VAL A 105 0.82 8.29 -19.96
N LYS A 106 0.87 9.63 -20.05
CA LYS A 106 2.06 10.36 -20.55
C LYS A 106 3.29 10.17 -19.68
N SER A 107 3.12 9.78 -18.42
CA SER A 107 4.19 9.48 -17.49
C SER A 107 4.50 7.98 -17.40
N SER A 108 3.89 7.15 -18.25
CA SER A 108 4.08 5.70 -18.26
C SER A 108 3.86 5.05 -16.89
N ILE A 109 2.74 5.36 -16.23
CA ILE A 109 2.47 4.96 -14.83
C ILE A 109 2.77 3.48 -14.52
N GLN A 110 2.44 2.53 -15.40
CA GLN A 110 2.69 1.10 -15.18
C GLN A 110 4.17 0.70 -15.26
N SER A 111 5.01 1.56 -15.80
CA SER A 111 6.47 1.42 -15.80
C SER A 111 7.14 2.20 -14.66
N SER A 112 6.36 2.81 -13.76
CA SER A 112 6.90 3.56 -12.61
C SER A 112 7.66 2.62 -11.68
N THR A 113 8.83 3.05 -11.25
CA THR A 113 9.65 2.34 -10.29
C THR A 113 9.14 2.58 -8.87
N PHE A 114 9.25 1.57 -8.01
CA PHE A 114 9.03 1.70 -6.57
C PHE A 114 9.99 0.79 -5.82
N LYS A 115 10.23 1.14 -4.55
CA LYS A 115 11.03 0.36 -3.61
C LYS A 115 10.12 -0.16 -2.50
N VAL A 116 10.20 -1.45 -2.22
CA VAL A 116 9.59 -2.05 -1.02
C VAL A 116 10.41 -1.64 0.20
N ILE A 117 9.74 -1.14 1.23
CA ILE A 117 10.36 -0.70 2.48
C ILE A 117 10.21 -1.76 3.56
N CYS A 118 8.96 -2.17 3.85
CA CYS A 118 8.68 -3.13 4.92
C CYS A 118 7.25 -3.70 4.79
N LEU A 119 6.97 -4.73 5.60
CA LEU A 119 5.61 -5.13 5.92
C LEU A 119 5.08 -4.21 7.01
N GLY A 120 3.98 -3.52 6.72
CA GLY A 120 3.31 -2.61 7.63
C GLY A 120 1.99 -3.16 8.19
N LYS A 121 1.63 -2.66 9.37
CA LYS A 121 0.37 -2.96 10.06
C LYS A 121 -0.23 -1.68 10.63
N GLY A 122 -1.55 -1.55 10.46
CA GLY A 122 -2.35 -0.51 11.10
C GLY A 122 -3.47 -1.17 11.90
N ALA A 123 -3.82 -0.58 13.03
CA ALA A 123 -4.87 -1.09 13.90
C ALA A 123 -5.73 0.05 14.48
N LEU A 124 -7.03 -0.20 14.57
CA LEU A 124 -7.98 0.66 15.26
C LEU A 124 -9.02 -0.23 15.96
N LYS A 125 -9.04 -0.22 17.29
CA LYS A 125 -9.87 -1.12 18.10
C LYS A 125 -9.59 -2.59 17.72
N ASN A 126 -10.59 -3.29 17.17
CA ASN A 126 -10.49 -4.68 16.74
C ASN A 126 -10.18 -4.82 15.24
N ASP A 127 -10.15 -3.71 14.49
CA ASP A 127 -9.82 -3.73 13.07
C ASP A 127 -8.31 -3.60 12.89
N GLU A 128 -7.78 -4.44 12.01
CA GLU A 128 -6.40 -4.42 11.54
C GLU A 128 -6.35 -4.43 10.00
N THR A 129 -5.40 -3.69 9.44
CA THR A 129 -5.03 -3.72 8.02
C THR A 129 -3.53 -3.96 7.87
N TYR A 130 -3.16 -4.74 6.87
CA TYR A 130 -1.79 -5.14 6.56
C TYR A 130 -1.46 -4.68 5.15
N PHE A 131 -0.26 -4.15 4.96
CA PHE A 131 0.14 -3.52 3.71
C PHE A 131 1.65 -3.58 3.51
N ILE A 132 2.09 -3.51 2.27
CA ILE A 132 3.49 -3.28 1.93
C ILE A 132 3.70 -1.77 1.89
N VAL A 133 4.58 -1.24 2.73
CA VAL A 133 5.02 0.15 2.62
C VAL A 133 5.98 0.25 1.46
N VAL A 134 5.76 1.19 0.55
CA VAL A 134 6.65 1.42 -0.58
C VAL A 134 7.08 2.88 -0.66
N ASN A 135 8.07 3.17 -1.48
CA ASN A 135 8.40 4.52 -1.92
C ASN A 135 8.46 4.53 -3.45
N SER A 136 7.98 5.59 -4.10
CA SER A 136 8.12 5.79 -5.53
C SER A 136 8.27 7.27 -5.87
N MET A 137 9.44 7.62 -6.39
CA MET A 137 9.68 8.97 -6.91
C MET A 137 8.89 9.22 -8.20
N ASP A 138 8.73 8.21 -9.06
CA ASP A 138 7.98 8.35 -10.31
C ASP A 138 6.50 8.67 -10.05
N LEU A 139 5.87 7.95 -9.12
CA LEU A 139 4.47 8.22 -8.73
C LEU A 139 4.33 9.57 -8.02
N LEU A 140 5.33 9.98 -7.22
CA LEU A 140 5.36 11.32 -6.64
C LEU A 140 5.44 12.40 -7.74
N GLN A 141 6.22 12.19 -8.80
CA GLN A 141 6.27 13.14 -9.92
C GLN A 141 4.92 13.24 -10.66
N ILE A 142 4.17 12.15 -10.79
CA ILE A 142 2.80 12.19 -11.32
C ILE A 142 1.91 13.07 -10.44
N ARG A 143 1.95 12.89 -9.11
CA ARG A 143 1.22 13.74 -8.16
C ARG A 143 1.61 15.21 -8.30
N LYS A 144 2.91 15.52 -8.44
CA LYS A 144 3.40 16.90 -8.65
C LYS A 144 2.87 17.53 -9.94
N LYS A 145 2.78 16.76 -11.03
CA LYS A 145 2.18 17.23 -12.28
C LYS A 145 0.69 17.56 -12.10
N VAL A 146 -0.04 16.74 -11.34
CA VAL A 146 -1.46 16.99 -11.03
C VAL A 146 -1.63 18.21 -10.13
N GLN A 147 -0.80 18.36 -9.09
CA GLN A 147 -0.79 19.55 -8.24
C GLN A 147 -0.56 20.82 -9.07
N LYS A 148 0.48 20.83 -9.91
CA LYS A 148 0.77 21.96 -10.80
C LYS A 148 -0.41 22.30 -11.71
N LEU A 149 -1.07 21.30 -12.29
CA LEU A 149 -2.26 21.50 -13.11
C LEU A 149 -3.39 22.13 -12.30
N PHE A 150 -3.67 21.58 -11.11
CA PHE A 150 -4.70 22.10 -10.19
C PHE A 150 -4.46 23.57 -9.84
N GLU A 151 -3.25 23.93 -9.44
CA GLU A 151 -2.87 25.31 -9.09
C GLU A 151 -2.96 26.26 -10.32
N THR A 152 -2.50 25.80 -11.49
CA THR A 152 -2.58 26.58 -12.75
C THR A 152 -4.04 26.86 -13.17
N ARG A 153 -4.99 26.01 -12.76
CA ARG A 153 -6.43 26.20 -12.99
C ARG A 153 -7.11 27.03 -11.90
N GLY A 154 -6.35 27.68 -11.02
CA GLY A 154 -6.89 28.48 -9.92
C GLY A 154 -7.42 27.62 -8.77
N GLY A 155 -6.90 26.41 -8.60
CA GLY A 155 -7.03 25.66 -7.36
C GLY A 155 -6.26 26.31 -6.22
N THR A 156 -6.74 26.19 -4.99
CA THR A 156 -6.11 26.79 -3.82
C THR A 156 -4.75 26.13 -3.56
N GLN A 157 -3.67 26.92 -3.58
CA GLN A 157 -2.34 26.40 -3.30
C GLN A 157 -2.30 25.70 -1.93
N GLY A 158 -1.71 24.51 -1.89
CA GLY A 158 -1.60 23.70 -0.67
C GLY A 158 -2.85 22.92 -0.26
N SER A 159 -4.00 23.07 -0.95
CA SER A 159 -5.16 22.21 -0.66
C SER A 159 -4.97 20.77 -1.15
N PHE A 160 -4.22 20.58 -2.24
CA PHE A 160 -3.68 19.28 -2.64
C PHE A 160 -2.16 19.33 -2.53
N MET A 161 -1.60 18.51 -1.64
CA MET A 161 -0.15 18.44 -1.40
C MET A 161 0.39 17.13 -1.99
N ALA A 162 1.14 17.22 -3.08
CA ALA A 162 1.70 16.03 -3.73
C ALA A 162 2.59 15.21 -2.77
N GLU A 163 3.31 15.87 -1.86
CA GLU A 163 4.17 15.26 -0.85
C GLU A 163 3.43 14.59 0.31
N HIS A 164 2.14 14.90 0.53
CA HIS A 164 1.31 14.18 1.48
C HIS A 164 0.90 12.83 0.87
N PHE A 165 1.88 11.93 0.78
CA PHE A 165 1.80 10.71 -0.01
C PHE A 165 2.37 9.53 0.77
N PHE A 166 1.50 8.57 1.06
CA PHE A 166 1.84 7.34 1.75
C PHE A 166 1.60 6.14 0.84
N PRO A 167 2.43 5.96 -0.21
CA PRO A 167 2.22 4.87 -1.16
C PRO A 167 2.41 3.52 -0.47
N HIS A 168 1.43 2.65 -0.67
CA HIS A 168 1.39 1.33 -0.08
C HIS A 168 0.61 0.38 -0.99
N ILE A 169 0.78 -0.93 -0.77
CA ILE A 169 -0.01 -1.98 -1.40
C ILE A 169 -0.77 -2.71 -0.29
N THR A 170 -2.10 -2.61 -0.26
CA THR A 170 -2.90 -3.35 0.74
C THR A 170 -2.80 -4.86 0.49
N LEU A 171 -2.45 -5.62 1.53
CA LEU A 171 -2.42 -7.09 1.50
C LEU A 171 -3.75 -7.69 1.92
N GLY A 172 -4.26 -7.21 3.06
CA GLY A 172 -5.50 -7.71 3.63
C GLY A 172 -5.84 -7.04 4.95
N PHE A 173 -7.02 -7.36 5.44
CA PHE A 173 -7.62 -6.71 6.60
C PHE A 173 -8.61 -7.64 7.29
N THR A 174 -8.93 -7.35 8.54
CA THR A 174 -9.90 -8.13 9.34
C THR A 174 -11.34 -7.85 8.88
N THR A 175 -11.93 -6.73 9.28
CA THR A 175 -13.30 -6.36 8.88
C THR A 175 -13.32 -5.52 7.61
N ARG A 176 -12.48 -4.47 7.58
CA ARG A 176 -12.37 -3.46 6.52
C ARG A 176 -10.94 -2.93 6.44
N ASP A 177 -10.57 -2.35 5.29
CA ASP A 177 -9.31 -1.62 5.17
C ASP A 177 -9.37 -0.31 5.97
N LEU A 178 -8.31 -0.02 6.72
CA LEU A 178 -8.18 1.21 7.49
C LEU A 178 -7.39 2.24 6.67
N HIS A 179 -7.82 3.49 6.74
CA HIS A 179 -7.27 4.59 5.97
C HIS A 179 -6.82 5.75 6.87
N GLU A 180 -6.25 6.79 6.27
CA GLU A 180 -5.83 7.99 7.00
C GLU A 180 -6.98 8.64 7.77
N ALA A 181 -8.20 8.62 7.23
CA ALA A 181 -9.41 9.11 7.91
C ALA A 181 -9.73 8.35 9.22
N ASP A 182 -9.20 7.12 9.37
CA ASP A 182 -9.28 6.33 10.60
C ASP A 182 -8.12 6.61 11.58
N GLY A 183 -7.21 7.52 11.22
CA GLY A 183 -5.97 7.79 11.95
C GLY A 183 -4.83 6.79 11.63
N VAL A 184 -5.00 5.94 10.62
CA VAL A 184 -3.97 4.95 10.23
C VAL A 184 -3.15 5.49 9.06
N ILE A 185 -1.90 5.86 9.36
CA ILE A 185 -0.94 6.32 8.35
C ILE A 185 -0.06 5.14 7.89
N LYS A 186 -0.07 4.85 6.60
CA LYS A 186 0.61 3.68 6.02
C LYS A 186 2.03 4.02 5.53
N ASN A 187 2.90 4.40 6.46
CA ASN A 187 4.29 4.78 6.20
C ASN A 187 5.28 3.89 6.96
N ASP A 188 6.56 4.25 6.94
CA ASP A 188 7.66 3.54 7.61
C ASP A 188 7.50 3.41 9.13
N LYS A 189 6.76 4.30 9.79
CA LYS A 189 6.45 4.19 11.23
C LYS A 189 5.47 3.05 11.53
N SER A 190 4.82 2.51 10.51
CA SER A 190 3.87 1.40 10.61
C SER A 190 4.53 0.04 10.32
N CYS A 191 5.85 0.00 10.09
CA CYS A 191 6.58 -1.25 9.85
C CYS A 191 6.49 -2.20 11.05
N MET A 192 6.14 -3.45 10.78
CA MET A 192 6.11 -4.55 11.75
C MET A 192 7.18 -5.62 11.47
N ALA A 193 7.64 -5.74 10.22
CA ALA A 193 8.65 -6.70 9.83
C ALA A 193 9.34 -6.30 8.51
N ASP A 194 10.54 -6.82 8.28
CA ASP A 194 11.23 -6.72 7.00
C ASP A 194 10.62 -7.67 5.97
N ILE A 195 10.83 -7.36 4.68
CA ILE A 195 10.46 -8.21 3.55
C ILE A 195 11.71 -8.54 2.75
N ASP A 196 12.02 -9.83 2.63
CA ASP A 196 13.09 -10.32 1.79
C ASP A 196 12.65 -10.36 0.32
N ILE A 197 13.36 -9.64 -0.54
CA ILE A 197 13.11 -9.61 -1.98
C ILE A 197 13.85 -10.77 -2.66
N LEU A 198 13.09 -11.75 -3.16
CA LEU A 198 13.63 -12.99 -3.78
C LEU A 198 13.68 -12.89 -5.32
#